data_AF-A0A3D4WVE9-F1
#
_entry.id   AF-A0A3D4WVE9-F1
#
_cell.length_a   1.000
_cell.length_b   1.000
_cell.length_c   1.000
_cell.angle_alpha   90.00
_cell.angle_beta   90.00
_cell.angle_gamma   90.00
#
_symmetry.space_group_name_H-M   'P 1'
#
loop_
_entity.id
_entity.type
_entity.pdbx_description
1 polymer ?
#
loop_
_entity_poly.entity_id
_entity_poly.type
_entity_poly.pdbx_seq_one_letter_code
_entity_poly.pdbx_strand_id
1 'polypeptide(L)'
;MVEVLAQPFELRFATAVGWRRHVPDFLVAGSDAVWLINVRPAGRVKDEDRLRFAAAGEVAVMAGWRALVVSGWREGVLAVLDALSAQRRVLQDPLGLQRQLKLRLMVRNLRAPRPRFRPGLINRSNRRVRG
;
A
#
# COMPACT_ATOMS: atom_id res chain seq x y z
N MET A 1 16.91 -20.32 0.41
CA MET A 1 16.71 -19.12 -0.44
C MET A 1 15.35 -18.53 -0.08
N VAL A 2 15.22 -17.20 -0.01
CA VAL A 2 13.94 -16.55 0.28
C VAL A 2 13.45 -15.90 -1.01
N GLU A 3 12.20 -16.19 -1.39
CA GLU A 3 11.53 -15.55 -2.52
C GLU A 3 10.49 -14.55 -2.02
N VAL A 4 10.41 -13.39 -2.67
CA VAL A 4 9.45 -12.33 -2.33
C VAL A 4 8.69 -11.93 -3.58
N LEU A 5 7.38 -12.16 -3.56
CA LEU A 5 6.47 -11.80 -4.63
C LEU A 5 5.64 -10.60 -4.21
N ALA A 6 5.78 -9.49 -4.93
CA ALA A 6 4.93 -8.31 -4.73
C ALA A 6 3.59 -8.52 -5.43
N GLN A 7 2.49 -8.17 -4.76
CA GLN A 7 1.12 -8.24 -5.31
C GLN A 7 0.82 -9.58 -6.00
N PRO A 8 0.95 -10.70 -5.25
CA PRO A 8 1.08 -12.04 -5.83
C PRO A 8 -0.19 -12.53 -6.53
N PHE A 9 -1.38 -12.08 -6.12
CA PHE A 9 -2.67 -12.48 -6.69
C PHE A 9 -3.80 -11.54 -6.26
N GLU A 10 -4.93 -11.58 -6.99
CA GLU A 10 -6.20 -10.95 -6.60
C GLU A 10 -7.12 -11.97 -5.94
N LEU A 11 -7.54 -11.68 -4.71
CA LEU A 11 -8.63 -12.35 -4.02
C LEU A 11 -9.96 -11.73 -4.39
N ARG A 12 -10.95 -12.57 -4.68
CA ARG A 12 -12.34 -12.18 -4.89
C ARG A 12 -13.20 -13.03 -3.98
N PHE A 13 -14.00 -12.39 -3.14
CA PHE A 13 -14.78 -13.09 -2.11
C PHE A 13 -16.11 -12.37 -1.85
N ALA A 14 -17.08 -13.15 -1.38
CA ALA A 14 -18.39 -12.64 -1.00
C ALA A 14 -18.40 -12.21 0.47
N THR A 15 -19.20 -11.21 0.78
CA THR A 15 -19.49 -10.76 2.15
C THR A 15 -20.99 -10.57 2.30
N ALA A 16 -21.48 -10.38 3.53
CA ALA A 16 -22.89 -10.04 3.77
C ALA A 16 -23.35 -8.78 3.02
N VAL A 17 -22.43 -7.86 2.70
CA VAL A 17 -22.69 -6.60 1.99
C VAL A 17 -22.22 -6.64 0.52
N GLY A 18 -22.09 -7.85 -0.04
CA GLY A 18 -21.77 -8.10 -1.43
C GLY A 18 -20.31 -8.46 -1.71
N TRP A 19 -19.98 -8.53 -3.00
CA TRP A 19 -18.65 -8.94 -3.46
C TRP A 19 -17.56 -7.92 -3.15
N ARG A 20 -16.38 -8.40 -2.78
CA ARG A 20 -15.18 -7.61 -2.53
C ARG A 20 -13.98 -8.21 -3.24
N ARG A 21 -12.94 -7.38 -3.36
CA ARG A 21 -11.64 -7.75 -3.92
C ARG A 21 -10.52 -7.25 -3.02
N HIS A 22 -9.41 -7.97 -3.04
CA HIS A 22 -8.20 -7.61 -2.31
C HIS A 22 -6.96 -8.16 -3.02
N VAL A 23 -5.88 -7.38 -3.07
CA VAL A 23 -4.57 -7.84 -3.56
C VAL A 23 -3.60 -7.70 -2.39
N PRO A 24 -3.06 -8.80 -1.85
CA PRO A 24 -2.05 -8.73 -0.80
C PRO A 24 -0.79 -8.00 -1.27
N ASP A 25 -0.07 -7.34 -0.37
CA ASP A 25 1.11 -6.59 -0.80
C ASP A 25 2.29 -7.50 -1.11
N PHE A 26 2.52 -8.54 -0.30
CA PHE A 26 3.62 -9.49 -0.51
C PHE A 26 3.27 -10.94 -0.13
N LEU A 27 3.88 -11.88 -0.84
CA LEU A 27 4.06 -13.27 -0.39
C LEU A 27 5.55 -13.54 -0.24
N VAL A 28 5.98 -13.97 0.94
CA VAL A 28 7.37 -14.30 1.24
C VAL A 28 7.47 -15.80 1.47
N ALA A 29 8.13 -16.51 0.55
CA ALA A 29 8.40 -17.93 0.67
C ALA A 29 9.81 -18.11 1.26
N GLY A 30 9.88 -18.40 2.57
CA GLY A 30 11.11 -18.76 3.26
C GLY A 30 11.33 -20.27 3.30
N SER A 31 12.45 -20.70 3.89
CA SER A 31 12.76 -22.13 4.09
C SER A 31 11.79 -22.82 5.06
N ASP A 32 11.31 -22.09 6.07
CA ASP A 32 10.57 -22.68 7.19
C ASP A 32 9.08 -22.30 7.19
N ALA A 33 8.73 -21.23 6.48
CA ALA A 33 7.35 -20.74 6.42
C ALA A 33 7.13 -19.85 5.19
N VAL A 34 5.88 -19.84 4.74
CA VAL A 34 5.37 -18.89 3.77
C VAL A 34 4.53 -17.85 4.51
N TRP A 35 4.77 -16.58 4.22
CA TRP A 35 4.08 -15.44 4.83
C TRP A 35 3.31 -14.63 3.79
N LEU A 36 2.01 -14.46 3.99
CA LEU A 36 1.19 -13.50 3.25
C LEU A 36 1.10 -12.20 4.06
N ILE A 37 1.62 -11.12 3.49
CA ILE A 37 1.86 -9.86 4.19
C ILE A 37 1.05 -8.74 3.53
N ASN A 38 0.30 -8.01 4.35
CA ASN A 38 -0.28 -6.73 3.98
C ASN A 38 0.41 -5.61 4.76
N VAL A 39 0.58 -4.44 4.14
CA VAL A 39 1.26 -3.29 4.73
C VAL A 39 0.31 -2.09 4.71
N ARG A 40 -0.07 -1.62 5.89
CA ARG A 40 -0.97 -0.48 6.01
C ARG A 40 -0.71 0.30 7.29
N PRO A 41 -0.30 1.58 7.22
CA PRO A 41 -0.04 2.37 8.42
C PRO A 41 -1.22 2.32 9.39
N ALA A 42 -0.95 2.15 10.69
CA ALA A 42 -1.98 1.93 11.71
C ALA A 42 -3.12 2.97 11.64
N GLY A 43 -2.78 4.26 11.54
CA GLY A 43 -3.76 5.35 11.41
C GLY A 43 -4.52 5.43 10.08
N ARG A 44 -4.27 4.48 9.16
CA ARG A 44 -4.93 4.37 7.84
C ARG A 44 -5.63 3.03 7.63
N VAL A 45 -5.67 2.16 8.63
CA VAL A 45 -6.45 0.92 8.58
C VAL A 45 -7.92 1.27 8.84
N LYS A 46 -8.77 1.06 7.85
CA LYS A 46 -10.23 1.20 7.95
C LYS A 46 -10.89 -0.15 8.19
N ASP A 47 -12.16 -0.18 8.57
CA ASP A 47 -12.90 -1.44 8.77
C ASP A 47 -12.98 -2.29 7.49
N GLU A 48 -13.11 -1.66 6.33
CA GLU A 48 -13.01 -2.37 5.05
C GLU A 48 -11.64 -3.04 4.84
N ASP A 49 -10.57 -2.41 5.32
CA ASP A 49 -9.22 -2.97 5.21
C ASP A 49 -9.10 -4.18 6.13
N ARG A 50 -9.66 -4.12 7.35
CA ARG A 50 -9.70 -5.26 8.30
C ARG A 50 -10.42 -6.46 7.70
N LEU A 51 -11.56 -6.25 7.06
CA LEU A 51 -12.31 -7.32 6.40
C LEU A 51 -11.51 -7.96 5.25
N ARG A 52 -10.82 -7.14 4.44
CA ARG A 52 -9.93 -7.65 3.38
C ARG A 52 -8.75 -8.44 3.94
N PHE A 53 -8.15 -7.96 5.03
CA PHE A 53 -7.04 -8.65 5.70
C PHE A 53 -7.48 -9.96 6.35
N ALA A 54 -8.68 -10.01 6.94
CA ALA A 54 -9.26 -11.23 7.47
C ALA A 54 -9.46 -12.28 6.36
N ALA A 55 -10.06 -11.89 5.23
CA ALA A 55 -10.23 -12.78 4.08
C ALA A 55 -8.89 -13.30 3.53
N ALA A 56 -7.86 -12.43 3.46
CA ALA A 56 -6.51 -12.86 3.09
C ALA A 56 -5.90 -13.82 4.12
N GLY A 57 -6.17 -13.60 5.41
CA GLY A 57 -5.77 -14.48 6.50
C GLY A 57 -6.39 -15.88 6.39
N GLU A 58 -7.68 -15.97 6.04
CA GLU A 58 -8.33 -17.27 5.80
C GLU A 58 -7.67 -18.04 4.66
N VAL A 59 -7.38 -17.35 3.53
CA VAL A 59 -6.66 -17.98 2.41
C VAL A 59 -5.28 -18.46 2.84
N ALA A 60 -4.56 -17.66 3.63
CA ALA A 60 -3.26 -18.05 4.14
C ALA A 60 -3.36 -19.32 5.00
N VAL A 61 -4.32 -19.39 5.94
CA VAL A 61 -4.52 -20.59 6.78
C VAL A 61 -4.86 -21.81 5.93
N MET A 62 -5.77 -21.69 4.96
CA MET A 62 -6.15 -22.78 4.05
C MET A 62 -4.96 -23.28 3.20
N ALA A 63 -4.02 -22.39 2.87
CA ALA A 63 -2.81 -22.73 2.13
C ALA A 63 -1.65 -23.19 3.03
N GLY A 64 -1.84 -23.27 4.36
CA GLY A 64 -0.77 -23.61 5.31
C GLY A 64 0.27 -22.50 5.52
N TRP A 65 -0.08 -21.27 5.14
CA TRP A 65 0.77 -20.08 5.29
C TRP A 65 0.42 -19.32 6.57
N ARG A 66 1.31 -18.39 6.93
CA ARG A 66 1.08 -17.43 8.02
C ARG A 66 0.67 -16.10 7.42
N ALA A 67 -0.23 -15.38 8.10
CA ALA A 67 -0.64 -14.04 7.68
C ALA A 67 -0.23 -13.00 8.72
N LEU A 68 0.22 -11.82 8.27
CA LEU A 68 0.44 -10.67 9.14
C LEU A 68 0.09 -9.37 8.42
N VAL A 69 -0.24 -8.34 9.20
CA VAL A 69 -0.39 -6.97 8.73
C VAL A 69 0.69 -6.11 9.37
N VAL A 70 1.59 -5.56 8.57
CA VAL A 70 2.60 -4.60 9.03
C VAL A 70 1.96 -3.22 9.09
N SER A 71 1.80 -2.67 10.29
CA SER A 71 1.16 -1.39 10.51
C SER A 71 2.08 -0.24 10.91
N GLY A 72 3.37 -0.55 11.09
CA GLY A 72 4.41 0.40 11.43
C GLY A 72 5.79 -0.27 11.46
N TRP A 73 6.82 0.53 11.68
CA TRP A 73 8.21 0.10 11.74
C TRP A 73 8.87 0.70 12.99
N ARG A 74 9.97 0.10 13.44
CA ARG A 74 10.81 0.69 14.50
C ARG A 74 11.43 1.98 13.96
N GLU A 75 11.38 3.05 14.76
CA GLU A 75 11.80 4.40 14.34
C GLU A 75 13.22 4.44 13.74
N GLY A 76 14.17 3.69 14.33
CA GLY A 76 15.55 3.63 13.83
C GLY A 76 15.71 3.04 12.43
N VAL A 77 14.79 2.19 11.98
CA VAL A 77 14.80 1.62 10.61
C VAL A 77 14.28 2.65 9.60
N LEU A 78 13.25 3.41 9.97
CA LEU A 78 12.69 4.45 9.10
C LEU A 78 13.72 5.57 8.86
N ALA A 79 14.46 5.99 9.88
CA ALA A 79 15.47 7.05 9.73
C ALA A 79 16.52 6.74 8.65
N VAL A 80 16.98 5.48 8.56
CA VAL A 80 17.92 5.04 7.53
C VAL A 80 17.27 4.99 6.15
N LEU A 81 16.05 4.45 6.05
CA LEU A 81 15.30 4.43 4.79
C LEU A 81 14.97 5.83 4.29
N ASP A 82 14.60 6.75 5.17
CA ASP A 82 14.37 8.16 4.87
C ASP A 82 15.67 8.81 4.37
N ALA A 83 16.80 8.58 5.04
CA ALA A 83 18.09 9.08 4.57
C ALA A 83 18.48 8.54 3.18
N LEU A 84 18.27 7.25 2.92
CA LEU A 84 18.57 6.61 1.63
C LEU A 84 17.59 6.99 0.52
N SER A 85 16.34 7.32 0.87
CA SER A 85 15.29 7.69 -0.09
C SER A 85 15.10 9.20 -0.28
N ALA A 86 15.66 10.02 0.62
CA ALA A 86 15.66 11.48 0.53
C ALA A 86 16.42 11.97 -0.71
N GLN A 87 17.40 11.19 -1.16
CA GLN A 87 18.06 11.44 -2.42
C GLN A 87 17.24 10.84 -3.56
N ARG A 88 16.95 11.69 -4.56
CA ARG A 88 16.34 11.22 -5.81
C ARG A 88 17.34 10.27 -6.46
N ARG A 89 17.07 8.96 -6.41
CA ARG A 89 17.84 7.99 -7.20
C ARG A 89 17.83 8.47 -8.64
N VAL A 90 19.00 8.54 -9.27
CA VAL A 90 19.07 8.76 -10.72
C VAL A 90 18.20 7.67 -11.33
N LEU A 91 17.10 8.09 -11.97
CA LEU A 91 16.14 7.18 -12.56
C LEU A 91 16.82 6.59 -13.79
N GLN A 92 17.57 5.51 -13.59
CA GLN A 92 18.07 4.73 -14.70
C GLN A 92 16.83 4.21 -15.45
N ASP A 93 16.89 4.24 -16.78
CA ASP A 93 15.89 3.62 -17.64
C ASP A 93 16.46 2.32 -18.22
N PRO A 94 16.76 1.29 -17.40
CA PRO A 94 17.39 0.06 -17.88
C PRO A 94 16.50 -0.70 -18.89
N LEU A 95 15.22 -0.36 -18.98
CA LEU A 95 14.27 -0.95 -19.92
C LEU A 95 13.96 -0.04 -21.12
N GLY A 96 14.49 1.19 -21.19
CA GLY A 96 14.19 2.15 -22.27
C GLY A 96 12.73 2.62 -22.36
N LEU A 97 11.95 2.43 -21.29
CA LEU A 97 10.49 2.61 -21.28
C LEU A 97 10.05 4.01 -20.87
N GLN A 98 10.97 4.88 -20.44
CA GLN A 98 10.60 6.16 -19.85
C GLN A 98 9.77 7.04 -20.81
N ARG A 99 10.09 7.03 -22.11
CA ARG A 99 9.32 7.77 -23.14
C ARG A 99 7.91 7.23 -23.28
N GLN A 100 7.75 5.91 -23.31
CA GLN A 100 6.45 5.23 -23.50
C GLN A 100 5.55 5.39 -22.27
N LEU A 101 6.11 5.29 -21.07
CA LEU A 101 5.39 5.52 -19.81
C LEU A 101 4.91 6.97 -19.70
N LYS A 102 5.75 7.95 -20.06
CA LYS A 102 5.37 9.37 -20.11
C LYS A 102 4.21 9.60 -21.10
N LEU A 103 4.28 9.03 -22.30
CA LEU A 103 3.21 9.14 -23.30
C LEU A 103 1.90 8.52 -22.78
N ARG A 104 1.93 7.33 -22.15
CA ARG A 104 0.72 6.71 -21.57
C ARG A 104 0.11 7.51 -20.42
N LEU A 105 0.93 8.11 -19.55
CA LEU A 105 0.43 8.97 -18.47
C LEU A 105 -0.19 10.27 -19.00
N MET A 106 0.34 10.83 -20.09
CA MET A 106 -0.24 12.01 -20.75
C MET A 106 -1.61 11.68 -21.36
N VAL A 107 -1.77 10.51 -21.98
CA VAL A 107 -3.06 10.06 -22.55
C VAL A 107 -4.12 9.81 -21.47
N ARG A 108 -3.74 9.28 -20.29
CA ARG A 108 -4.67 9.12 -19.16
C ARG A 108 -5.14 10.46 -18.58
N ASN A 109 -4.26 11.46 -18.51
CA ASN A 109 -4.60 12.79 -18.01
C ASN A 109 -5.50 13.62 -18.94
N LEU A 110 -5.62 13.24 -20.21
CA LEU A 110 -6.56 13.86 -21.15
C LEU A 110 -7.99 13.28 -21.05
N ARG A 111 -8.18 12.14 -20.37
CA ARG A 111 -9.49 11.49 -20.20
C ARG A 111 -10.14 11.70 -18.83
N ALA A 112 -9.47 12.39 -17.91
CA ALA A 112 -10.02 12.71 -16.58
C ALA A 112 -9.91 14.22 -16.33
N PRO A 113 -11.02 14.95 -16.08
CA PRO A 113 -10.94 16.34 -15.69
C PRO A 113 -10.21 16.46 -14.34
N ARG A 114 -9.17 17.30 -14.28
CA ARG A 114 -8.46 17.60 -13.03
C ARG A 114 -9.40 18.32 -12.07
N PRO A 115 -9.57 17.88 -10.80
CA PRO A 115 -10.22 18.71 -9.81
C PRO A 115 -9.37 19.95 -9.56
N ARG A 116 -9.99 21.13 -9.63
CA ARG A 116 -9.33 22.41 -9.31
C ARG A 116 -8.94 22.39 -7.83
N PHE A 117 -7.65 22.40 -7.57
CA PHE A 117 -7.11 22.65 -6.24
C PHE A 117 -7.45 24.09 -5.85
N ARG A 118 -8.30 24.29 -4.83
CA ARG A 118 -8.53 25.60 -4.21
C ARG A 118 -7.69 25.67 -2.93
N PRO A 119 -6.61 26.46 -2.88
CA PRO A 119 -5.86 26.66 -1.65
C PRO A 119 -6.63 27.66 -0.78
N GLY A 120 -7.05 27.22 0.41
CA GLY A 120 -7.58 28.12 1.44
C GLY A 120 -8.84 27.63 2.14
N LEU A 121 -8.74 26.58 2.95
CA LEU A 121 -9.64 26.32 4.09
C LEU A 121 -8.92 25.41 5.09
N ILE A 122 -7.81 25.90 5.65
CA ILE A 122 -7.29 25.39 6.91
C ILE A 122 -8.12 26.05 8.01
N ASN A 123 -8.99 25.23 8.60
CA ASN A 123 -9.87 25.56 9.71
C ASN A 123 -9.05 26.05 10.92
N ARG A 124 -9.02 27.37 11.16
CA ARG A 124 -8.59 27.95 12.44
C ARG A 124 -9.77 27.99 13.39
N SER A 125 -10.03 26.87 14.06
CA SER A 125 -10.84 26.83 15.27
C SER A 125 -9.99 26.29 16.42
N ASN A 126 -9.20 27.18 17.03
CA ASN A 126 -8.87 27.04 18.44
C ASN A 126 -8.53 28.42 19.03
N ARG A 127 -9.54 29.10 19.57
CA ARG A 127 -9.36 30.25 20.46
C ARG A 127 -9.79 29.84 21.86
N ARG A 128 -8.83 29.98 22.78
CA ARG A 128 -8.97 30.35 24.19
C ARG A 128 -9.60 29.34 25.13
N VAL A 129 -8.73 28.69 25.90
CA VAL A 129 -8.91 28.57 27.35
C VAL A 129 -7.56 28.89 28.01
N ARG A 130 -7.61 29.66 29.10
CA ARG A 130 -6.55 30.09 30.05
C ARG A 130 -6.04 31.53 29.87
N GLY A 131 -6.19 32.29 30.95
CA GLY A 131 -5.82 33.69 31.14
C GLY A 131 -6.99 34.44 31.75
#